data_AF-A0A424K038-F1
#
_entry.id   AF-A0A424K038-F1
#
_cell.length_a   1.000
_cell.length_b   1.000
_cell.length_c   1.000
_cell.angle_alpha   90.00
_cell.angle_beta   90.00
_cell.angle_gamma   90.00
#
_symmetry.space_group_name_H-M   'P 1'
#
loop_
_entity.id
_entity.type
_entity.pdbx_description
1 polymer ?
#
loop_
_entity_poly.entity_id
_entity_poly.type
_entity_poly.pdbx_seq_one_letter_code
_entity_poly.pdbx_strand_id
1 'polypeptide(L)'
;MEFTIVILDEHIPSYSQLKWTDWKDDNRKQMISQGDNWSKTTLIGNDIWECLESNQIDPLHLVQWKPASEKLHRVSLPPHPHPFDQSK
;
A
#
# COMPACT_ATOMS: atom_id res chain seq x y z
N MET A 1 -13.92 6.08 -1.44
CA MET A 1 -13.70 4.62 -1.56
C MET A 1 -12.73 4.17 -0.47
N GLU A 2 -12.75 2.90 -0.12
CA GLU A 2 -11.81 2.33 0.85
C GLU A 2 -10.74 1.54 0.10
N PHE A 3 -9.49 1.71 0.46
CA PHE A 3 -8.34 1.03 -0.14
C PHE A 3 -7.52 0.35 0.95
N THR A 4 -7.39 -0.97 0.87
CA THR A 4 -6.46 -1.72 1.69
C THR A 4 -5.09 -1.70 1.02
N ILE A 5 -4.10 -1.21 1.74
CA ILE A 5 -2.70 -1.21 1.30
C ILE A 5 -1.88 -2.14 2.17
N VAL A 6 -0.78 -2.66 1.62
CA VAL A 6 0.17 -3.55 2.28
C VAL A 6 1.57 -2.98 2.09
N ILE A 7 2.32 -2.88 3.19
CA ILE A 7 3.71 -2.42 3.21
C ILE A 7 4.55 -3.39 4.04
N LEU A 8 5.87 -3.23 3.97
CA LEU A 8 6.80 -3.86 4.90
C LEU A 8 6.67 -3.25 6.29
N ASP A 9 6.80 -4.10 7.31
CA ASP A 9 6.80 -3.69 8.72
C ASP A 9 7.92 -2.69 9.02
N GLU A 10 9.04 -2.75 8.28
CA GLU A 10 10.16 -1.80 8.40
C GLU A 10 9.75 -0.34 8.17
N HIS A 11 8.70 -0.11 7.37
CA HIS A 11 8.22 1.23 7.03
C HIS A 11 7.08 1.71 7.94
N ILE A 12 6.49 0.84 8.77
CA ILE A 12 5.49 1.24 9.79
C ILE A 12 5.95 2.41 10.68
N PRO A 13 7.19 2.42 11.22
CA PRO A 13 7.62 3.54 12.06
C PRO A 13 7.57 4.89 11.34
N SER A 14 7.76 4.91 10.02
CA SER A 14 7.61 6.12 9.18
C SER A 14 6.15 6.58 9.07
N TYR A 15 5.19 5.67 9.28
CA TYR A 15 3.75 5.93 9.16
C TYR A 15 2.99 5.61 10.44
N SER A 16 3.56 6.00 11.59
CA SER A 16 2.98 5.74 12.92
C SER A 16 1.61 6.39 13.17
N GLN A 17 1.22 7.35 12.31
CA GLN A 17 -0.12 7.95 12.29
C GLN A 17 -1.22 6.99 11.83
N LEU A 18 -0.85 5.90 11.16
CA LEU A 18 -1.78 4.90 10.63
C LEU A 18 -1.84 3.66 11.51
N LYS A 19 -3.04 3.06 11.58
CA LYS A 19 -3.24 1.78 12.26
C LYS A 19 -2.91 0.64 11.30
N TRP A 20 -1.71 0.12 11.46
CA TRP A 20 -1.24 -1.07 10.77
C TRP A 20 -1.70 -2.33 11.49
N THR A 21 -2.10 -3.34 10.72
CA THR A 21 -2.51 -4.65 11.22
C THR A 21 -1.74 -5.72 10.48
N ASP A 22 -1.37 -6.79 11.17
CA ASP A 22 -0.66 -7.95 10.59
C ASP A 22 -1.34 -8.43 9.30
N TRP A 23 -0.56 -8.53 8.22
CA TRP A 23 -1.05 -9.00 6.93
C TRP A 23 -0.73 -10.48 6.74
N LYS A 24 -1.77 -11.31 6.94
CA LYS A 24 -1.67 -12.78 6.91
C LYS A 24 -2.47 -13.40 5.75
N ASP A 25 -2.40 -12.79 4.58
CA ASP A 25 -3.14 -13.24 3.39
C ASP A 25 -2.42 -14.41 2.68
N ASP A 26 -3.14 -15.21 1.91
CA ASP A 26 -2.66 -16.46 1.28
C ASP A 26 -1.48 -16.21 0.31
N ASN A 27 -1.34 -14.96 -0.14
CA ASN A 27 -0.23 -14.50 -0.99
C ASN A 27 1.14 -14.47 -0.27
N ARG A 28 1.17 -14.63 1.06
CA ARG A 28 2.38 -14.94 1.86
C ARG A 28 3.26 -16.00 1.22
N LYS A 29 2.65 -17.00 0.58
CA LYS A 29 3.37 -18.10 -0.09
C LYS A 29 4.06 -17.70 -1.39
N GLN A 30 3.64 -16.63 -2.05
CA GLN A 30 4.26 -16.18 -3.30
C GLN A 30 5.41 -15.20 -3.04
N MET A 31 5.40 -14.49 -1.92
CA MET A 31 6.40 -13.48 -1.55
C MET A 31 7.48 -14.07 -0.62
N ILE A 32 8.11 -15.18 -1.04
CA ILE A 32 9.11 -15.93 -0.24
C ILE A 32 10.41 -15.13 0.01
N SER A 33 10.65 -14.02 -0.71
CA SER A 33 11.95 -13.34 -0.70
C SER A 33 12.22 -12.33 0.42
N GLN A 34 11.22 -11.82 1.15
CA GLN A 34 11.45 -10.79 2.19
C GLN A 34 10.93 -11.13 3.60
N GLY A 35 10.52 -12.38 3.81
CA GLY A 35 10.03 -12.83 5.12
C GLY A 35 8.57 -12.45 5.39
N ASP A 36 8.16 -12.59 6.64
CA ASP A 36 6.77 -12.52 7.10
C ASP A 36 6.34 -11.16 7.67
N ASN A 37 7.17 -10.12 7.50
CA ASN A 37 6.99 -8.85 8.17
C ASN A 37 6.21 -7.88 7.27
N TRP A 38 4.93 -8.16 7.06
CA TRP A 38 4.06 -7.29 6.27
C TRP A 38 2.87 -6.86 7.10
N SER A 39 2.50 -5.61 6.91
CA SER A 39 1.36 -5.03 7.57
C SER A 39 0.46 -4.34 6.57
N LYS A 40 -0.84 -4.43 6.83
CA LYS A 40 -1.87 -3.77 6.04
C LYS A 40 -2.55 -2.66 6.82
N THR A 41 -3.05 -1.66 6.10
CA THR A 41 -3.98 -0.68 6.64
C THR A 41 -5.07 -0.37 5.62
N THR A 42 -6.18 0.19 6.09
CA THR A 42 -7.28 0.62 5.22
C THR A 42 -7.33 2.14 5.24
N LEU A 43 -7.19 2.72 4.06
CA LEU A 43 -7.28 4.16 3.83
C LEU A 43 -8.61 4.47 3.16
N ILE A 44 -9.13 5.67 3.41
CA ILE A 44 -10.37 6.15 2.83
C ILE A 44 -10.05 7.39 2.01
N GLY A 45 -10.38 7.37 0.72
CA GLY A 45 -10.12 8.47 -0.19
C GLY A 45 -10.80 8.23 -1.54
N ASN A 46 -10.70 9.19 -2.45
CA ASN A 46 -11.32 9.07 -3.76
C ASN A 46 -10.59 8.03 -4.63
N ASP A 47 -9.25 8.07 -4.59
CA ASP A 47 -8.35 7.19 -5.33
C ASP A 47 -7.18 6.73 -4.44
N ILE A 48 -6.50 5.66 -4.86
CA ILE A 48 -5.32 5.15 -4.13
C ILE A 48 -4.21 6.20 -4.04
N TRP A 49 -4.02 7.02 -5.07
CA TRP A 49 -3.02 8.10 -5.09
C TRP A 49 -3.28 9.17 -4.04
N GLU A 50 -4.53 9.65 -3.98
CA GLU A 50 -4.95 10.60 -2.95
C GLU A 50 -4.78 10.01 -1.54
N CYS A 51 -5.08 8.72 -1.37
CA CYS A 51 -4.84 8.03 -0.10
C CYS A 51 -3.36 8.01 0.27
N LEU A 52 -2.47 7.70 -0.67
CA LEU A 52 -1.03 7.69 -0.43
C LEU A 52 -0.51 9.09 -0.11
N GLU A 53 -0.85 10.09 -0.93
CA GLU A 53 -0.41 11.48 -0.76
C GLU A 53 -0.91 12.11 0.55
N SER A 54 -2.21 11.94 0.85
CA SER A 54 -2.80 12.47 2.09
C SER A 54 -2.19 11.86 3.34
N ASN A 55 -1.64 10.65 3.25
CA ASN A 55 -0.99 9.95 4.35
C ASN A 55 0.54 9.95 4.23
N GLN A 56 1.09 10.67 3.23
CA GLN A 56 2.52 10.76 2.92
C GLN A 56 3.21 9.40 2.77
N ILE A 57 2.48 8.43 2.23
CA ILE A 57 3.00 7.08 2.00
C ILE A 57 3.73 7.05 0.68
N ASP A 58 4.99 6.63 0.73
CA ASP A 58 5.77 6.43 -0.47
C ASP A 58 5.23 5.24 -1.27
N PRO A 59 4.85 5.42 -2.55
CA PRO A 59 4.36 4.34 -3.41
C PRO A 59 5.41 3.25 -3.66
N LEU A 60 6.71 3.52 -3.45
CA LEU A 60 7.76 2.51 -3.55
C LEU A 60 7.77 1.55 -2.35
N HIS A 61 7.25 1.99 -1.20
CA HIS A 61 7.07 1.14 -0.02
C HIS A 61 5.80 0.30 -0.10
N LEU A 62 4.95 0.56 -1.09
CA LEU A 62 3.72 -0.17 -1.32
C LEU A 62 4.01 -1.48 -2.02
N VAL A 63 3.68 -2.56 -1.34
CA VAL A 63 3.93 -3.93 -1.80
C VAL A 63 2.71 -4.43 -2.57
N GLN A 64 1.53 -4.08 -2.08
CA GLN A 64 0.27 -4.44 -2.68
C GLN A 64 -0.83 -3.46 -2.24
N TRP A 65 -1.84 -3.30 -3.07
CA TRP A 65 -3.05 -2.60 -2.69
C TRP A 65 -4.29 -3.24 -3.33
N LYS A 66 -5.45 -3.01 -2.73
CA LYS A 66 -6.74 -3.34 -3.32
C LYS A 66 -7.81 -2.40 -2.81
N PRO A 67 -8.77 -1.99 -3.63
CA PRO A 67 -9.99 -1.39 -3.11
C PRO A 67 -10.71 -2.42 -2.23
N ALA A 68 -11.25 -2.00 -1.09
CA ALA A 68 -12.00 -2.89 -0.20
C ALA A 68 -13.22 -3.52 -0.88
N SER A 69 -13.74 -2.86 -1.92
CA SER A 69 -14.84 -3.34 -2.76
C SER A 69 -14.42 -4.34 -3.84
N GLU A 70 -13.13 -4.41 -4.22
CA GLU A 70 -12.63 -5.38 -5.21
C GLU A 70 -12.04 -6.62 -4.52
N LYS A 71 -12.38 -7.80 -5.05
CA LYS A 71 -11.78 -9.07 -4.63
C LYS A 71 -10.37 -9.29 -5.20
N LEU A 72 -9.98 -8.53 -6.23
CA LEU A 72 -8.73 -8.69 -6.94
C LEU A 72 -7.61 -7.88 -6.28
N HIS A 73 -6.48 -8.54 -6.03
CA HIS A 73 -5.29 -7.92 -5.47
C HIS A 73 -4.50 -7.24 -6.60
N ARG A 74 -4.24 -5.94 -6.48
CA ARG A 74 -3.44 -5.18 -7.46
C ARG A 74 -2.05 -4.95 -6.88
N VAL A 75 -1.04 -5.41 -7.61
CA VAL A 75 0.38 -5.29 -7.21
C VAL A 75 1.05 -4.06 -7.81
N SER A 76 0.40 -3.41 -8.78
CA SER A 76 0.93 -2.23 -9.45
C SER A 76 -0.08 -1.11 -9.35
N LEU A 77 0.40 0.09 -9.04
CA LEU A 77 -0.41 1.29 -9.09
C LEU A 77 -0.79 1.61 -10.55
N PRO A 78 -1.98 2.18 -10.80
CA PRO A 78 -2.36 2.58 -12.15
C PRO A 78 -1.44 3.71 -12.62
N PRO A 79 -1.19 3.84 -13.95
CA PRO A 79 -0.40 4.93 -14.48
C PRO A 79 -1.04 6.27 -14.06
N HIS A 80 -0.34 6.99 -13.19
CA HIS A 80 -0.75 8.30 -12.71
C HIS A 80 0.35 9.28 -13.08
N PRO A 81 -0.01 10.47 -13.62
CA PRO A 81 0.95 11.54 -13.81
C PRO A 81 1.45 11.97 -12.42
N HIS A 82 2.52 11.33 -11.96
CA HIS A 82 3.13 11.66 -10.69
C HIS A 82 3.58 13.12 -10.71
N PRO A 83 3.33 13.91 -9.65
CA PRO A 83 4.01 15.20 -9.49
C PRO A 83 5.55 15.05 -9.45
N PHE A 84 6.07 13.86 -9.15
CA PHE A 84 7.50 13.52 -9.18
C PHE A 84 8.06 13.17 -10.56
N ASP A 85 7.22 12.92 -11.57
CA ASP A 85 7.65 12.62 -12.94
C ASP A 85 7.98 13.89 -13.74
N GLN A 86 7.79 15.09 -13.16
CA GLN A 86 8.09 16.36 -13.82
C GLN A 86 9.57 16.75 -13.85
N SER A 87 10.49 15.84 -13.49
CA SER A 87 11.93 16.09 -13.58
C SER A 87 12.56 15.31 -14.73
N LYS A 88 12.30 15.74 -15.97
CA LYS A 88 13.29 15.58 -17.04
C LYS A 88 13.23 16.70 -18.07
#